data_AF-A0A936A2M6-F1
#
_entry.id   AF-A0A936A2M6-F1
#
_cell.length_a   1.000
_cell.length_b   1.000
_cell.length_c   1.000
_cell.angle_alpha   90.00
_cell.angle_beta   90.00
_cell.angle_gamma   90.00
#
_symmetry.space_group_name_H-M   'P 1'
#
loop_
_entity.id
_entity.type
_entity.pdbx_description
1 polymer ?
#
loop_
_entity_poly.entity_id
_entity_poly.type
_entity_poly.pdbx_seq_one_letter_code
_entity_poly.pdbx_strand_id
1 'polypeptide(L)'
;MAVQRKVFVPTNDEFARWTNIFTNTSGAAITLQVITGNNLGSDAGTTIVTSSSGDAAVTTADNWATTFQQFVGTTSGDPRLGHVFGGPGALVGLSGVSFANTDDNPFWRYTLTLQPGQTQAIVNFATGQPSRADASAKAAELTALAGNASACMTANELAQVVNYAAAAGPGNQSVPLADKRILMAVAAMLLGLGFVALRRNHA
;
A
#
# COMPACT_ATOMS: atom_id res chain seq x y z
N MET A 1 11.08 -8.23 15.29
CA MET A 1 10.43 -7.87 14.02
C MET A 1 10.14 -9.16 13.28
N ALA A 2 8.94 -9.32 12.75
CA ALA A 2 8.61 -10.38 11.81
C ALA A 2 8.23 -9.74 10.47
N VAL A 3 8.70 -10.33 9.37
CA VAL A 3 8.43 -9.86 8.01
C VAL A 3 7.91 -11.03 7.19
N GLN A 4 6.81 -10.81 6.47
CA GLN A 4 6.25 -11.77 5.52
C GLN A 4 6.04 -11.08 4.18
N ARG A 5 6.29 -11.80 3.09
CA ARG A 5 5.95 -11.37 1.73
C ARG A 5 4.97 -12.36 1.12
N LYS A 6 3.90 -11.84 0.53
CA LYS A 6 2.99 -12.59 -0.34
C LYS A 6 3.11 -12.04 -1.75
N VAL A 7 3.14 -12.93 -2.74
CA VAL A 7 3.11 -12.56 -4.15
C VAL A 7 1.88 -13.20 -4.76
N PHE A 8 1.11 -12.41 -5.50
CA PHE A 8 -0.10 -12.86 -6.18
C PHE A 8 -0.06 -12.45 -7.64
N VAL A 9 -0.27 -13.42 -8.53
CA VAL A 9 -0.48 -13.22 -9.96
C VAL A 9 -1.83 -13.87 -10.29
N PRO A 10 -2.87 -13.09 -10.63
CA PRO A 10 -4.16 -13.64 -11.01
C PRO A 10 -4.06 -14.38 -12.35
N THR A 11 -4.95 -15.35 -12.57
CA THR A 11 -5.04 -16.08 -13.85
C THR A 11 -5.95 -15.38 -14.87
N ASN A 12 -6.59 -14.28 -14.47
CA ASN A 12 -7.63 -13.56 -15.20
C ASN A 12 -7.41 -12.03 -15.16
N ASP A 13 -6.18 -11.58 -14.95
CA ASP A 13 -5.76 -10.18 -14.98
C ASP A 13 -4.25 -10.12 -15.28
N GLU A 14 -3.72 -8.94 -15.61
CA GLU A 14 -2.36 -8.77 -16.11
C GLU A 14 -1.43 -8.03 -15.14
N PHE A 15 -1.38 -8.43 -13.87
CA PHE A 15 -0.48 -7.81 -12.88
C PHE A 15 0.18 -8.83 -11.94
N ALA A 16 1.26 -8.42 -11.30
CA ALA A 16 1.81 -9.07 -10.11
C ALA A 16 1.68 -8.13 -8.91
N ARG A 17 1.17 -8.65 -7.78
CA ARG A 17 1.01 -7.93 -6.52
C ARG A 17 1.99 -8.45 -5.48
N TRP A 18 2.80 -7.57 -4.91
CA TRP A 18 3.61 -7.84 -3.73
C TRP A 18 2.94 -7.24 -2.51
N THR A 19 2.68 -8.05 -1.49
CA THR A 19 2.20 -7.61 -0.18
C THR A 19 3.29 -7.91 0.84
N ASN A 20 3.96 -6.87 1.33
CA ASN A 20 4.96 -6.96 2.38
C ASN A 20 4.30 -6.61 3.72
N ILE A 21 4.29 -7.54 4.66
CA ILE A 21 3.62 -7.45 5.96
C ILE A 21 4.69 -7.40 7.05
N PHE A 22 4.58 -6.43 7.94
CA PHE A 22 5.56 -6.16 9.00
C PHE A 22 4.84 -6.20 10.35
N THR A 23 5.36 -6.99 11.29
CA THR A 23 4.83 -7.08 12.66
C THR A 23 5.91 -6.72 13.67
N ASN A 24 5.63 -5.72 14.49
CA ASN A 24 6.50 -5.37 15.61
C ASN A 24 6.30 -6.35 16.77
N THR A 25 7.20 -7.32 16.88
CA THR A 25 7.20 -8.33 17.95
C THR A 25 7.93 -7.88 19.22
N SER A 26 8.34 -6.62 19.32
CA SER A 26 9.06 -6.08 20.48
C SER A 26 8.10 -5.36 21.45
N GLY A 27 8.62 -4.95 22.62
CA GLY A 27 7.89 -4.16 23.61
C GLY A 27 7.96 -2.64 23.40
N ALA A 28 8.61 -2.14 22.35
CA ALA A 28 8.77 -0.71 22.07
C ALA A 28 8.36 -0.35 20.63
N ALA A 29 8.05 0.91 20.37
CA ALA A 29 7.77 1.38 19.01
C ALA A 29 9.02 1.25 18.12
N ILE A 30 8.82 0.85 16.86
CA ILE A 30 9.90 0.72 15.87
C ILE A 30 9.54 1.52 14.62
N THR A 31 10.49 2.32 14.14
CA THR A 31 10.42 2.99 12.83
C THR A 31 11.29 2.26 11.82
N LEU A 32 10.75 1.99 10.63
CA LEU A 32 11.36 1.22 9.55
C LEU A 32 11.37 2.03 8.26
N GLN A 33 12.44 1.88 7.49
CA GLN A 33 12.44 2.23 6.07
C GLN A 33 12.22 0.96 5.25
N VAL A 34 11.10 0.90 4.54
CA VAL A 34 10.78 -0.20 3.61
C VAL A 34 11.21 0.23 2.23
N ILE A 35 12.20 -0.43 1.64
CA ILE A 35 12.73 -0.10 0.32
C ILE A 35 12.36 -1.22 -0.65
N THR A 36 11.75 -0.85 -1.78
CA THR A 36 11.52 -1.73 -2.92
C THR A 36 12.51 -1.32 -4.01
N GLY A 37 13.49 -2.18 -4.27
CA GLY A 37 14.43 -2.04 -5.38
C GLY A 37 14.07 -2.97 -6.53
N ASN A 38 14.34 -2.55 -7.75
CA ASN A 38 13.94 -3.24 -8.97
C ASN A 38 15.12 -3.32 -9.94
N ASN A 39 14.97 -4.19 -10.94
CA ASN A 39 15.74 -4.15 -12.17
C ASN A 39 14.73 -4.32 -13.32
N LEU A 40 14.69 -3.36 -14.24
CA LEU A 40 13.69 -3.31 -15.31
C LEU A 40 14.13 -4.05 -16.57
N GLY A 41 15.41 -4.43 -16.67
CA GLY A 41 15.98 -5.15 -17.82
C GLY A 41 16.15 -4.31 -19.09
N SER A 42 15.75 -3.03 -19.07
CA SER A 42 15.84 -2.13 -20.22
C SER A 42 17.14 -1.34 -20.29
N ASP A 43 18.05 -1.56 -19.34
CA ASP A 43 19.37 -0.93 -19.23
C ASP A 43 19.30 0.61 -19.40
N ALA A 44 20.29 1.20 -20.09
CA ALA A 44 20.32 2.61 -20.47
C ALA A 44 19.14 3.04 -21.37
N GLY A 45 18.30 2.09 -21.77
CA GLY A 45 17.10 2.30 -22.56
C GLY A 45 15.82 2.58 -21.77
N THR A 46 15.85 2.46 -20.44
CA THR A 46 14.70 2.81 -19.61
C THR A 46 14.21 4.22 -19.91
N THR A 47 12.94 4.33 -20.29
CA THR A 47 12.26 5.61 -20.50
C THR A 47 10.98 5.64 -19.69
N ILE A 48 10.82 6.69 -18.89
CA ILE A 48 9.59 7.05 -18.19
C ILE A 48 8.62 7.64 -19.21
N VAL A 49 7.43 7.05 -19.31
CA VAL A 49 6.40 7.49 -20.26
C VAL A 49 5.54 8.56 -19.62
N THR A 50 4.99 8.27 -18.45
CA THR A 50 4.15 9.18 -17.67
C THR A 50 4.04 8.69 -16.22
N SER A 51 3.47 9.52 -15.36
CA SER A 51 3.23 9.30 -13.94
C SER A 51 1.78 9.62 -13.60
N SER A 52 1.39 9.36 -12.35
CA SER A 52 0.05 9.69 -11.87
C SER A 52 -0.27 11.18 -11.84
N SER A 53 0.74 12.05 -11.89
CA SER A 53 0.58 13.50 -12.03
C SER A 53 0.46 13.96 -13.49
N GLY A 54 0.60 13.05 -14.46
CA GLY A 54 0.42 13.31 -15.88
C GLY A 54 1.67 13.84 -16.58
N ASP A 55 2.84 13.76 -15.95
CA ASP A 55 4.13 14.13 -16.53
C ASP A 55 5.09 12.94 -16.62
N ALA A 56 6.23 13.11 -17.29
CA ALA A 56 7.25 12.07 -17.43
C ALA A 56 8.34 12.15 -16.33
N ALA A 57 7.96 12.53 -15.12
CA ALA A 57 8.81 12.54 -13.95
C ALA A 57 8.16 11.74 -12.81
N VAL A 58 8.97 11.08 -11.99
CA VAL A 58 8.46 10.34 -10.83
C VAL A 58 8.90 11.06 -9.57
N THR A 59 7.92 11.44 -8.76
CA THR A 59 8.13 12.09 -7.48
C THR A 59 7.48 11.29 -6.35
N THR A 60 7.70 11.70 -5.11
CA THR A 60 7.03 11.09 -3.96
C THR A 60 5.52 11.38 -3.91
N ALA A 61 5.03 12.31 -4.73
CA ALA A 61 3.60 12.59 -4.85
C ALA A 61 2.88 11.60 -5.78
N ASP A 62 3.63 10.82 -6.55
CA ASP A 62 3.05 9.90 -7.51
C ASP A 62 2.62 8.57 -6.87
N ASN A 63 1.48 8.05 -7.32
CA ASN A 63 0.94 6.75 -6.92
C ASN A 63 1.36 5.63 -7.89
N TRP A 64 1.72 5.99 -9.11
CA TRP A 64 2.22 5.06 -10.12
C TRP A 64 3.08 5.79 -11.14
N ALA A 65 3.91 5.02 -11.84
CA ALA A 65 4.67 5.47 -13.00
C ALA A 65 4.67 4.37 -14.06
N THR A 66 4.82 4.74 -15.33
CA THR A 66 4.99 3.78 -16.42
C THR A 66 6.34 3.96 -17.10
N THR A 67 6.91 2.83 -17.51
CA THR A 67 8.17 2.81 -18.26
C THR A 67 8.09 1.87 -19.44
N PHE A 68 9.06 2.00 -20.33
CA PHE A 68 9.34 1.05 -21.38
C PHE A 68 10.80 1.21 -21.82
N GLN A 69 11.30 0.28 -22.61
CA GLN A 69 12.56 0.47 -23.33
C GLN A 69 12.32 1.32 -24.56
N GLN A 70 13.11 2.38 -24.75
CA GLN A 70 13.04 3.27 -25.91
C GLN A 70 12.99 2.52 -27.25
N PHE A 71 12.36 3.14 -28.25
CA PHE A 71 12.27 2.56 -29.58
C PHE A 71 13.63 2.63 -30.31
N VAL A 72 13.95 1.56 -31.04
CA VAL A 72 14.95 1.55 -32.11
C VAL A 72 14.20 1.43 -33.43
N GLY A 73 13.98 2.56 -34.11
CA GLY A 73 13.05 2.62 -35.24
C GLY A 73 11.60 2.50 -34.78
N THR A 74 10.89 1.47 -35.24
CA THR A 74 9.47 1.20 -34.88
C THR A 74 9.30 0.08 -33.85
N THR A 75 10.40 -0.54 -33.40
CA THR A 75 10.38 -1.65 -32.44
C THR A 75 11.00 -1.27 -31.09
N SER A 76 10.59 -1.99 -30.05
CA SER A 76 11.11 -1.89 -28.68
C SER A 76 11.15 -3.32 -28.13
N GLY A 77 12.25 -3.70 -27.47
CA GLY A 77 12.52 -5.07 -27.04
C GLY A 77 11.72 -5.49 -25.79
N ASP A 78 11.40 -4.52 -24.94
CA ASP A 78 10.79 -4.77 -23.62
C ASP A 78 9.30 -4.36 -23.52
N PRO A 79 8.56 -4.98 -22.59
CA PRO A 79 7.16 -4.64 -22.33
C PRO A 79 6.99 -3.20 -21.86
N ARG A 80 5.76 -2.68 -21.98
CA ARG A 80 5.38 -1.39 -21.37
C ARG A 80 4.96 -1.72 -19.94
N LEU A 81 5.74 -1.23 -18.98
CA LEU A 81 5.58 -1.54 -17.59
C LEU A 81 4.76 -0.47 -16.89
N GLY A 82 3.90 -0.89 -15.97
CA GLY A 82 3.31 -0.04 -14.94
C GLY A 82 3.83 -0.43 -13.57
N HIS A 83 4.23 0.56 -12.77
CA HIS A 83 4.74 0.41 -11.41
C HIS A 83 3.81 1.15 -10.47
N VAL A 84 3.17 0.46 -9.53
CA VAL A 84 2.17 1.06 -8.63
C VAL A 84 2.69 1.06 -7.20
N PHE A 85 2.81 2.27 -6.66
CA PHE A 85 3.39 2.57 -5.35
C PHE A 85 2.32 2.65 -4.25
N GLY A 86 1.09 2.97 -4.60
CA GLY A 86 0.01 3.18 -3.65
C GLY A 86 -1.28 3.65 -4.32
N GLY A 87 -2.20 4.14 -3.50
CA GLY A 87 -3.45 4.74 -3.94
C GLY A 87 -3.65 6.15 -3.36
N PRO A 88 -4.51 6.97 -3.99
CA PRO A 88 -4.82 8.31 -3.52
C PRO A 88 -5.36 8.29 -2.07
N GLY A 89 -4.96 9.29 -1.28
CA GLY A 89 -5.41 9.44 0.12
C GLY A 89 -4.83 8.42 1.09
N ALA A 90 -3.82 7.64 0.69
CA ALA A 90 -3.16 6.66 1.56
C ALA A 90 -2.61 7.29 2.85
N LEU A 91 -2.65 6.51 3.94
CA LEU A 91 -2.06 6.91 5.22
C LEU A 91 -0.53 7.04 5.13
N VAL A 92 0.10 6.17 4.33
CA VAL A 92 1.53 6.17 4.08
C VAL A 92 1.79 6.29 2.58
N GLY A 93 2.28 7.45 2.16
CA GLY A 93 2.83 7.67 0.81
C GLY A 93 4.31 7.34 0.70
N LEU A 94 4.89 7.61 -0.47
CA LEU A 94 6.34 7.50 -0.66
C LEU A 94 7.09 8.52 0.21
N SER A 95 8.15 8.05 0.85
CA SER A 95 9.11 8.86 1.62
C SER A 95 10.43 9.11 0.87
N GLY A 96 10.53 8.57 -0.35
CA GLY A 96 11.65 8.79 -1.26
C GLY A 96 11.53 7.88 -2.49
N VAL A 97 12.06 8.36 -3.60
CA VAL A 97 12.08 7.65 -4.88
C VAL A 97 13.35 8.02 -5.64
N SER A 98 13.94 7.02 -6.29
CA SER A 98 14.95 7.19 -7.33
C SER A 98 14.41 6.46 -8.55
N PHE A 99 13.98 7.21 -9.55
CA PHE A 99 13.44 6.68 -10.77
C PHE A 99 13.66 7.71 -11.88
N ALA A 100 14.57 7.40 -12.80
CA ALA A 100 15.01 8.31 -13.84
C ALA A 100 15.10 7.58 -15.18
N ASN A 101 15.07 8.35 -16.28
CA ASN A 101 15.42 7.83 -17.59
C ASN A 101 16.86 7.30 -17.58
N THR A 102 17.15 6.31 -18.42
CA THR A 102 18.46 5.67 -18.60
C THR A 102 18.99 4.89 -17.38
N ASP A 103 18.18 4.75 -16.33
CA ASP A 103 18.48 3.92 -15.16
C ASP A 103 17.38 2.87 -14.98
N ASP A 104 17.75 1.60 -15.15
CA ASP A 104 16.86 0.47 -15.03
C ASP A 104 16.80 -0.10 -13.60
N ASN A 105 17.43 0.54 -12.61
CA ASN A 105 17.45 0.08 -11.22
C ASN A 105 16.66 1.02 -10.29
N PRO A 106 15.38 1.36 -10.60
CA PRO A 106 14.64 2.28 -9.77
C PRO A 106 14.35 1.67 -8.40
N PHE A 107 14.29 2.53 -7.40
CA PHE A 107 13.83 2.16 -6.08
C PHE A 107 12.93 3.22 -5.48
N TRP A 108 12.08 2.80 -4.56
CA TRP A 108 11.24 3.69 -3.77
C TRP A 108 11.17 3.20 -2.33
N ARG A 109 10.81 4.11 -1.43
CA ARG A 109 10.80 3.81 0.01
C ARG A 109 9.60 4.37 0.74
N TYR A 110 9.20 3.69 1.80
CA TYR A 110 8.16 4.07 2.75
C TYR A 110 8.74 4.15 4.15
N THR A 111 8.30 5.12 4.94
CA THR A 111 8.62 5.17 6.37
C THR A 111 7.41 4.66 7.15
N LEU A 112 7.59 3.55 7.88
CA LEU A 112 6.57 2.97 8.74
C LEU A 112 6.95 3.13 10.20
N THR A 113 5.98 3.44 11.06
CA THR A 113 6.15 3.38 12.52
C THR A 113 5.13 2.41 13.09
N LEU A 114 5.62 1.35 13.76
CA LEU A 114 4.81 0.29 14.32
C LEU A 114 4.91 0.30 15.84
N GLN A 115 3.77 0.42 16.52
CA GLN A 115 3.67 0.22 17.97
C GLN A 115 3.92 -1.24 18.37
N PRO A 116 4.20 -1.54 19.65
CA PRO A 116 4.32 -2.92 20.14
C PRO A 116 3.11 -3.78 19.72
N GLY A 117 3.36 -4.92 19.09
CA GLY A 117 2.33 -5.83 18.59
C GLY A 117 1.62 -5.38 17.30
N GLN A 118 1.85 -4.16 16.82
CA GLN A 118 1.19 -3.65 15.60
C GLN A 118 1.69 -4.40 14.36
N THR A 119 0.77 -4.62 13.42
CA THR A 119 1.06 -5.14 12.07
C THR A 119 0.58 -4.13 11.03
N GLN A 120 1.43 -3.83 10.04
CA GLN A 120 1.10 -3.01 8.88
C GLN A 120 1.63 -3.66 7.60
N ALA A 121 1.03 -3.34 6.46
CA ALA A 121 1.38 -3.88 5.18
C ALA A 121 1.56 -2.79 4.10
N ILE A 122 2.52 -3.02 3.21
CA ILE A 122 2.73 -2.25 1.98
C ILE A 122 2.40 -3.15 0.79
N VAL A 123 1.56 -2.66 -0.11
CA VAL A 123 1.21 -3.34 -1.36
C VAL A 123 1.85 -2.62 -2.55
N ASN A 124 2.53 -3.34 -3.43
CA ASN A 124 3.02 -2.80 -4.70
C ASN A 124 2.52 -3.67 -5.84
N PHE A 125 2.34 -3.06 -7.01
CA PHE A 125 2.03 -3.79 -8.23
C PHE A 125 3.04 -3.52 -9.33
N ALA A 126 3.27 -4.54 -10.17
CA ALA A 126 3.86 -4.39 -11.49
C ALA A 126 2.91 -4.98 -12.54
N THR A 127 2.85 -4.38 -13.72
CA THR A 127 2.07 -4.88 -14.85
C THR A 127 2.87 -4.72 -16.14
N GLY A 128 2.75 -5.68 -17.06
CA GLY A 128 3.30 -5.59 -18.41
C GLY A 128 2.15 -5.52 -19.42
N GLN A 129 2.17 -4.53 -20.29
CA GLN A 129 1.05 -4.19 -21.18
C GLN A 129 1.49 -4.04 -22.63
N PRO A 130 0.58 -4.26 -23.61
CA PRO A 130 0.91 -4.23 -25.03
C PRO A 130 1.19 -2.81 -25.56
N SER A 131 0.68 -1.78 -24.88
CA SER A 131 0.91 -0.38 -25.27
C SER A 131 1.19 0.53 -24.09
N ARG A 132 1.69 1.73 -24.40
CA ARG A 132 1.97 2.79 -23.40
C ARG A 132 0.68 3.30 -22.74
N ALA A 133 -0.39 3.35 -23.53
CA ALA A 133 -1.72 3.74 -23.04
C ALA A 133 -2.28 2.67 -22.10
N ASP A 134 -2.17 1.39 -22.48
CA ASP A 134 -2.66 0.27 -21.65
C ASP A 134 -1.87 0.14 -20.34
N ALA A 135 -0.55 0.35 -20.37
CA ALA A 135 0.28 0.44 -19.16
C ALA A 135 -0.20 1.52 -18.20
N SER A 136 -0.52 2.70 -18.73
CA SER A 136 -1.00 3.84 -17.93
C SER A 136 -2.40 3.57 -17.37
N ALA A 137 -3.29 3.02 -18.18
CA ALA A 137 -4.65 2.67 -17.77
C ALA A 137 -4.65 1.60 -16.67
N LYS A 138 -3.90 0.50 -16.84
CA LYS A 138 -3.80 -0.56 -15.84
C LYS A 138 -3.12 -0.08 -14.56
N ALA A 139 -2.06 0.72 -14.66
CA ALA A 139 -1.40 1.28 -13.47
C ALA A 139 -2.35 2.19 -12.67
N ALA A 140 -3.14 3.03 -13.36
CA ALA A 140 -4.15 3.85 -12.72
C ALA A 140 -5.29 3.03 -12.09
N GLU A 141 -5.79 1.99 -12.78
CA GLU A 141 -6.80 1.05 -12.26
C GLU A 141 -6.37 0.43 -10.92
N LEU A 142 -5.12 -0.06 -10.85
CA LEU A 142 -4.56 -0.73 -9.69
C LEU A 142 -4.40 0.18 -8.45
N THR A 143 -4.50 1.50 -8.59
CA THR A 143 -4.52 2.44 -7.45
C THR A 143 -5.75 2.27 -6.56
N ALA A 144 -6.81 1.63 -7.07
CA ALA A 144 -8.04 1.39 -6.33
C ALA A 144 -7.95 0.22 -5.34
N LEU A 145 -7.00 -0.71 -5.51
CA LEU A 145 -6.90 -1.97 -4.75
C LEU A 145 -8.26 -2.69 -4.60
N ALA A 146 -8.96 -2.89 -5.72
CA ALA A 146 -10.30 -3.48 -5.75
C ALA A 146 -10.37 -4.68 -6.72
N GLY A 147 -11.45 -5.45 -6.65
CA GLY A 147 -11.66 -6.61 -7.54
C GLY A 147 -10.52 -7.62 -7.45
N ASN A 148 -9.98 -8.02 -8.59
CA ASN A 148 -8.83 -8.93 -8.68
C ASN A 148 -7.61 -8.40 -7.92
N ALA A 149 -7.38 -7.07 -7.90
CA ALA A 149 -6.26 -6.45 -7.20
C ALA A 149 -6.30 -6.68 -5.68
N SER A 150 -7.46 -6.96 -5.10
CA SER A 150 -7.66 -7.33 -3.69
C SER A 150 -7.94 -8.83 -3.47
N ALA A 151 -8.00 -9.64 -4.53
CA ALA A 151 -8.33 -11.05 -4.42
C ALA A 151 -7.31 -11.79 -3.54
N CYS A 152 -7.79 -12.82 -2.84
CA CYS A 152 -7.02 -13.63 -1.89
C CYS A 152 -6.40 -12.87 -0.72
N MET A 153 -6.83 -11.63 -0.45
CA MET A 153 -6.54 -10.93 0.81
C MET A 153 -7.70 -11.09 1.77
N THR A 154 -7.41 -11.42 3.02
CA THR A 154 -8.40 -11.41 4.10
C THR A 154 -8.77 -9.97 4.48
N ALA A 155 -9.92 -9.78 5.12
CA ALA A 155 -10.32 -8.46 5.64
C ALA A 155 -9.28 -7.88 6.62
N ASN A 156 -8.65 -8.73 7.44
CA ASN A 156 -7.58 -8.31 8.35
C ASN A 156 -6.34 -7.82 7.59
N GLU A 157 -5.95 -8.50 6.51
CA GLU A 157 -4.80 -8.06 5.71
C GLU A 157 -5.08 -6.76 4.98
N LEU A 158 -6.27 -6.61 4.40
CA LEU A 158 -6.69 -5.34 3.79
C LEU A 158 -6.63 -4.20 4.82
N ALA A 159 -7.17 -4.42 6.02
CA ALA A 159 -7.13 -3.43 7.10
C ALA A 159 -5.71 -3.08 7.58
N GLN A 160 -4.71 -3.93 7.33
CA GLN A 160 -3.31 -3.67 7.64
C GLN A 160 -2.59 -2.87 6.54
N VAL A 161 -3.14 -2.78 5.33
CA VAL A 161 -2.51 -2.03 4.23
C VAL A 161 -2.59 -0.53 4.51
N VAL A 162 -1.44 0.14 4.48
CA VAL A 162 -1.33 1.58 4.82
C VAL A 162 -1.10 2.47 3.62
N ASN A 163 -0.68 1.93 2.48
CA ASN A 163 -0.41 2.70 1.25
C ASN A 163 -1.59 2.76 0.27
N TYR A 164 -2.81 2.42 0.72
CA TYR A 164 -4.06 2.55 -0.03
C TYR A 164 -5.20 2.97 0.89
N ALA A 165 -5.85 4.10 0.62
CA ALA A 165 -7.00 4.54 1.41
C ALA A 165 -8.18 3.55 1.34
N ALA A 166 -8.40 2.95 0.17
CA ALA A 166 -9.45 1.96 -0.07
C ALA A 166 -9.33 0.71 0.83
N ALA A 167 -8.14 0.47 1.39
CA ALA A 167 -7.86 -0.65 2.27
C ALA A 167 -8.07 -0.33 3.76
N ALA A 168 -8.15 0.96 4.12
CA ALA A 168 -8.20 1.40 5.50
C ALA A 168 -9.49 0.92 6.20
N GLY A 169 -9.41 -0.20 6.90
CA GLY A 169 -10.44 -0.61 7.85
C GLY A 169 -10.44 0.27 9.11
N PRO A 170 -11.45 0.17 9.99
CA PRO A 170 -11.57 1.00 11.20
C PRO A 170 -10.35 0.96 12.14
N GLY A 171 -9.53 -0.09 12.07
CA GLY A 171 -8.34 -0.30 12.91
C GLY A 171 -7.07 0.44 12.47
N ASN A 172 -7.05 1.06 11.28
CA ASN A 172 -5.91 1.86 10.80
C ASN A 172 -6.04 3.36 11.14
N GLN A 173 -7.13 3.77 11.79
CA GLN A 173 -7.20 5.05 12.46
C GLN A 173 -6.42 4.92 13.78
N SER A 174 -5.59 5.90 14.12
CA SER A 174 -5.04 5.99 15.47
C SER A 174 -6.21 5.95 16.44
N VAL A 175 -6.38 4.85 17.19
CA VAL A 175 -7.29 4.84 18.33
C VAL A 175 -6.74 5.93 19.24
N PRO A 176 -7.45 7.07 19.44
CA PRO A 176 -7.02 8.03 20.44
C PRO A 176 -6.86 7.21 21.71
N LEU A 177 -5.72 7.29 22.42
CA LEU A 177 -5.62 6.67 23.74
C LEU A 177 -6.88 7.12 24.47
N ALA A 178 -7.81 6.18 24.70
CA ALA A 178 -9.05 6.53 25.35
C ALA A 178 -8.63 7.15 26.67
N ASP A 179 -8.88 8.46 26.84
CA ASP A 179 -8.61 9.14 28.08
C ASP A 179 -9.20 8.25 29.18
N LYS A 180 -8.41 7.91 30.21
CA LYS A 180 -8.86 7.02 31.29
C LYS A 180 -10.20 7.47 31.87
N ARG A 181 -10.51 8.77 31.76
CA ARG A 181 -11.81 9.37 32.09
C ARG A 181 -12.98 8.81 31.28
N ILE A 182 -12.81 8.59 29.97
CA ILE A 182 -13.83 8.01 29.08
C ILE A 182 -14.06 6.53 29.43
N LEU A 183 -12.98 5.79 29.69
CA LEU A 183 -13.08 4.39 30.11
C LEU A 183 -13.80 4.23 31.45
N MET A 184 -13.52 5.13 32.40
CA MET A 184 -14.19 5.19 33.71
C MET A 184 -15.67 5.58 33.59
N ALA A 185 -16.02 6.49 32.67
CA ALA A 185 -17.40 6.89 32.43
C ALA A 185 -18.25 5.76 31.83
N VAL A 186 -17.69 4.97 30.91
CA VAL A 186 -18.36 3.79 30.33
C VAL A 186 -18.54 2.70 31.39
N ALA A 187 -17.52 2.43 32.22
CA ALA A 187 -17.62 1.48 33.32
C ALA A 187 -18.68 1.90 34.37
N ALA A 188 -18.75 3.20 34.70
CA ALA A 188 -19.75 3.74 35.61
C ALA A 188 -21.18 3.64 35.03
N MET A 189 -21.36 3.86 33.73
CA MET A 189 -22.67 3.68 33.06
C MET A 189 -23.13 2.22 33.07
N LEU A 190 -22.24 1.27 32.80
CA LEU A 190 -22.56 -0.16 32.82
C LEU A 190 -22.91 -0.65 34.24
N LEU A 191 -22.20 -0.16 35.27
CA LEU A 191 -22.52 -0.45 36.67
C LEU A 191 -23.84 0.20 37.11
N GLY A 192 -24.10 1.44 36.69
CA GLY A 192 -25.36 2.14 36.97
C GLY A 192 -26.58 1.45 36.35
N LEU A 193 -26.47 1.01 35.10
CA LEU A 193 -27.53 0.25 34.42
C LEU A 193 -27.77 -1.12 35.06
N GLY A 194 -26.71 -1.81 35.51
CA GLY A 194 -26.83 -3.04 36.27
C GLY A 194 -27.58 -2.85 37.60
N PHE A 195 -27.31 -1.75 38.31
CA PHE A 195 -27.99 -1.43 39.57
C PHE A 195 -29.48 -1.09 39.38
N VAL A 196 -29.83 -0.40 38.28
CA VAL A 196 -31.23 -0.10 37.94
C VAL A 196 -31.99 -1.36 37.51
N ALA A 197 -31.34 -2.28 36.78
CA ALA A 197 -31.94 -3.55 36.39
C ALA A 197 -32.20 -4.47 37.60
N LEU A 198 -31.26 -4.52 38.56
CA LEU A 198 -31.43 -5.29 39.80
C LEU A 198 -32.53 -4.73 40.72
N ARG A 199 -32.70 -3.40 40.77
CA ARG A 199 -33.76 -2.76 41.57
C ARG A 199 -35.18 -3.00 41.03
N ARG A 200 -35.34 -3.22 39.73
CA ARG A 200 -36.65 -3.50 39.10
C ARG A 200 -37.15 -4.93 39.31
N ASN A 201 -36.29 -5.86 39.74
CA ASN A 201 -36.66 -7.25 39.99
C ASN A 201 -37.04 -7.54 41.46
N HIS A 202 -37.06 -6.52 42.33
CA HIS A 202 -37.40 -6.63 43.75
C HIS A 202 -38.58 -5.73 44.18
N ALA A 203 -39.47 -5.38 43.25
CA ALA A 203 -40.72 -4.67 43.51
C ALA A 203 -41.92 -5.49 43.04
#